data_AF-A0A7W3LXK0-F1
#
_entry.id   AF-A0A7W3LXK0-F1
#
_cell.length_a   1.000
_cell.length_b   1.000
_cell.length_c   1.000
_cell.angle_alpha   90.00
_cell.angle_beta   90.00
_cell.angle_gamma   90.00
#
_symmetry.space_group_name_H-M   'P 1'
#
loop_
_entity.id
_entity.type
_entity.pdbx_description
1 polymer ?
#
loop_
_entity_poly.entity_id
_entity_poly.type
_entity_poly.pdbx_seq_one_letter_code
_entity_poly.pdbx_strand_id
1 'polypeptide(L)'
;MRDPVWLSRFGNATRLAERYRRGRVLLAGDAAHQHFPAGGVGMNVGVQDAHILGWKLAAVLRGRAPDDLLDTYHTAPSTPTWWRPAAPRSR
;
A
#
# COMPACT_ATOMS: atom_id res chain seq x y z
N MET A 1 22.40 -4.44 28.17
CA MET A 1 22.22 -3.34 27.20
C MET A 1 22.16 -2.05 28.01
N ARG A 2 23.24 -1.26 28.07
CA ARG A 2 23.31 -0.12 29.01
C ARG A 2 23.23 1.27 28.36
N ASP A 3 23.47 1.42 27.05
CA ASP A 3 23.35 2.71 26.36
C ASP A 3 22.75 2.53 24.94
N PRO A 4 21.42 2.41 24.80
CA PRO A 4 20.81 2.28 23.48
C PRO A 4 20.77 3.62 22.73
N VAL A 5 21.22 3.62 21.46
CA VAL A 5 21.15 4.79 20.56
C VAL A 5 19.71 5.06 20.08
N TRP A 6 18.91 3.99 19.97
CA TRP A 6 17.50 4.06 19.59
C TRP A 6 16.73 2.90 20.21
N LEU A 7 15.54 3.18 20.72
CA LEU A 7 14.58 2.17 21.16
C LEU A 7 13.25 2.39 20.43
N SER A 8 12.68 1.33 19.87
CA SER A 8 11.35 1.36 19.25
C SER A 8 10.49 0.20 19.72
N ARG A 9 9.17 0.41 19.64
CA ARG A 9 8.15 -0.61 19.88
C ARG A 9 7.20 -0.61 18.69
N PHE A 10 6.95 -1.78 18.14
CA PHE A 10 5.99 -1.98 17.05
C PHE A 10 4.95 -3.02 17.45
N GLY A 11 3.74 -2.87 16.91
CA GLY A 11 2.66 -3.83 17.07
C GLY A 11 2.57 -4.79 15.88
N ASN A 12 1.56 -5.65 15.89
CA ASN A 12 1.22 -6.59 14.83
C ASN A 12 -0.07 -6.22 14.08
N ALA A 13 -0.45 -4.94 14.11
CA ALA A 13 -1.65 -4.49 13.45
C ALA A 13 -1.50 -4.58 11.91
N THR A 14 -2.42 -5.33 11.29
CA THR A 14 -2.55 -5.43 9.83
C THR A 14 -3.74 -4.59 9.40
N ARG A 15 -3.50 -3.56 8.58
CA ARG A 15 -4.54 -2.63 8.13
C ARG A 15 -4.36 -2.33 6.66
N LEU A 16 -5.48 -2.14 5.96
CA LEU A 16 -5.51 -1.64 4.59
C LEU A 16 -6.42 -0.42 4.49
N ALA A 17 -6.00 0.60 3.75
CA ALA A 17 -6.87 1.66 3.27
C ALA A 17 -7.98 1.09 2.38
N GLU A 18 -9.23 1.48 2.66
CA GLU A 18 -10.38 1.09 1.83
C GLU A 18 -10.25 1.60 0.39
N ARG A 19 -9.63 2.78 0.20
CA ARG A 19 -9.45 3.41 -1.11
C ARG A 19 -8.04 3.96 -1.23
N TYR A 20 -7.37 3.61 -2.33
CA TYR A 20 -6.01 4.09 -2.60
C TYR A 20 -6.01 5.44 -3.32
N ARG A 21 -7.16 5.86 -3.85
CA ARG A 21 -7.33 7.14 -4.54
C ARG A 21 -8.61 7.83 -4.08
N ARG A 22 -8.52 9.14 -3.88
CA ARG A 22 -9.67 10.04 -3.71
C ARG A 22 -9.41 11.31 -4.51
N GLY A 23 -9.97 11.36 -5.72
CA GLY A 23 -9.69 12.45 -6.67
C GLY A 23 -8.20 12.51 -7.02
N ARG A 24 -7.53 13.62 -6.69
CA ARG A 24 -6.11 13.84 -6.96
C ARG A 24 -5.17 13.38 -5.84
N VAL A 25 -5.72 12.80 -4.77
CA VAL A 25 -4.93 12.28 -3.64
C VAL A 25 -4.80 10.77 -3.77
N LEU A 26 -3.57 10.26 -3.64
CA LEU A 26 -3.26 8.84 -3.75
C LEU A 26 -2.42 8.39 -2.54
N LEU A 27 -2.62 7.14 -2.11
CA LEU A 27 -1.90 6.49 -1.02
C LEU A 27 -1.04 5.36 -1.58
N ALA A 28 0.19 5.21 -1.09
CA ALA A 28 1.11 4.14 -1.47
C ALA A 28 1.97 3.74 -0.25
N GLY A 29 2.45 2.49 -0.21
CA GLY A 29 3.30 2.02 0.88
C GLY A 29 2.59 2.03 2.23
N ASP A 30 3.30 2.38 3.30
CA ASP A 30 2.78 2.37 4.67
C ASP A 30 1.54 3.28 4.89
N ALA A 31 1.33 4.27 4.00
CA ALA A 31 0.13 5.10 4.02
C ALA A 31 -1.13 4.36 3.52
N ALA A 32 -0.95 3.34 2.68
CA ALA A 32 -2.01 2.51 2.13
C ALA A 32 -2.18 1.18 2.88
N HIS A 33 -1.10 0.63 3.44
CA HIS A 33 -1.10 -0.67 4.12
C HIS A 33 -0.10 -0.72 5.27
N GLN A 34 -0.54 -1.26 6.40
CA GLN A 34 0.33 -1.51 7.55
C GLN A 34 0.43 -3.02 7.78
N HIS A 35 1.65 -3.49 8.05
CA HIS A 35 1.93 -4.90 8.29
C HIS A 35 2.80 -5.08 9.53
N PHE A 36 2.76 -6.28 10.11
CA PHE A 36 3.78 -6.69 11.06
C PHE A 36 5.14 -6.75 10.34
N PRO A 37 6.21 -6.11 10.85
CA PRO A 37 7.48 -5.96 10.13
C PRO A 37 8.30 -7.26 9.95
N ALA A 38 7.75 -8.42 10.32
CA ALA A 38 8.40 -9.69 10.08
C ALA A 38 8.65 -9.92 8.58
N GLY A 39 9.88 -10.32 8.25
CA GLY A 39 10.27 -10.67 6.88
C GLY A 39 10.56 -9.49 5.94
N GLY A 40 10.56 -8.24 6.43
CA GLY A 40 10.97 -7.08 5.63
C GLY A 40 10.03 -6.77 4.45
N VAL A 41 8.76 -7.20 4.54
CA VAL A 41 7.81 -7.10 3.41
C VAL A 41 7.33 -5.67 3.14
N GLY A 42 7.24 -4.81 4.15
CA GLY A 42 6.66 -3.46 4.01
C GLY A 42 7.37 -2.60 2.97
N MET A 43 8.70 -2.50 3.06
CA MET A 43 9.51 -1.74 2.10
C MET A 43 9.36 -2.29 0.67
N ASN A 44 9.37 -3.62 0.51
CA ASN A 44 9.25 -4.26 -0.79
C ASN A 44 7.89 -3.98 -1.45
N VAL A 45 6.80 -4.04 -0.69
CA VAL A 45 5.46 -3.72 -1.20
C VAL A 45 5.34 -2.24 -1.54
N GLY A 46 5.88 -1.34 -0.71
CA GLY A 46 5.89 0.11 -0.99
C GLY A 46 6.64 0.48 -2.28
N VAL A 47 7.76 -0.18 -2.56
CA VAL A 47 8.50 0.00 -3.82
C VAL A 47 7.68 -0.49 -5.02
N GLN A 48 7.01 -1.64 -4.90
CA GLN A 48 6.14 -2.15 -5.97
C GLN A 48 4.95 -1.23 -6.24
N ASP A 49 4.35 -0.67 -5.20
CA ASP A 49 3.30 0.33 -5.31
C ASP A 49 3.76 1.56 -6.08
N ALA A 50 4.92 2.12 -5.71
CA ALA A 50 5.49 3.28 -6.37
C ALA A 50 5.78 2.99 -7.85
N HIS A 51 6.27 1.79 -8.17
CA HIS A 51 6.52 1.38 -9.54
C HIS A 51 5.23 1.32 -10.38
N ILE A 52 4.17 0.68 -9.87
CA ILE A 52 2.89 0.58 -10.58
C ILE A 52 2.21 1.94 -10.70
N LEU A 53 2.18 2.72 -9.61
CA LEU A 53 1.54 4.02 -9.62
C LEU A 53 2.30 5.03 -10.51
N GLY A 54 3.63 5.00 -10.46
CA GLY A 54 4.48 5.98 -11.12
C GLY A 54 4.25 6.07 -12.63
N TRP A 55 4.18 4.93 -13.33
CA TRP A 55 3.95 4.95 -14.77
C TRP A 55 2.53 5.40 -15.13
N LYS A 56 1.51 5.02 -14.35
CA LYS A 56 0.12 5.43 -14.57
C LYS A 56 -0.04 6.94 -14.36
N LEU A 57 0.52 7.46 -13.27
CA LEU A 57 0.51 8.89 -12.96
C LEU A 57 1.23 9.69 -14.04
N ALA A 58 2.40 9.23 -14.49
CA ALA A 58 3.12 9.87 -15.57
C ALA A 58 2.35 9.86 -16.90
N ALA A 59 1.61 8.78 -17.21
CA ALA A 59 0.79 8.70 -18.43
C ALA A 59 -0.36 9.71 -18.40
N VAL A 60 -1.07 9.82 -17.26
CA VAL A 60 -2.17 10.78 -17.08
C VAL A 60 -1.68 12.23 -17.10
N LEU A 61 -0.62 12.55 -16.35
CA LEU A 61 -0.06 13.91 -16.31
C LEU A 61 0.45 14.40 -17.67
N ARG A 62 0.89 13.49 -18.53
CA ARG A 62 1.36 13.80 -19.89
C ARG A 62 0.23 13.78 -20.94
N GLY A 63 -1.02 13.58 -20.54
CA GLY A 63 -2.17 13.50 -21.44
C GLY A 63 -2.16 12.28 -22.38
N ARG A 64 -1.40 11.23 -22.03
CA ARG A 64 -1.26 9.99 -22.83
C ARG A 64 -2.22 8.89 -22.40
N ALA A 65 -2.95 9.11 -21.32
CA ALA A 65 -3.94 8.20 -20.78
C ALA A 65 -5.08 8.97 -20.11
N PRO A 66 -6.30 8.40 -20.08
CA PRO A 66 -7.41 8.98 -19.34
C PRO A 66 -7.19 8.92 -17.82
N ASP A 67 -7.83 9.83 -17.09
CA ASP A 67 -7.69 9.99 -15.63
C ASP A 67 -8.17 8.75 -14.83
N ASP A 68 -9.13 8.01 -15.37
CA ASP A 68 -9.63 6.74 -14.82
C ASP A 68 -8.59 5.61 -14.83
N LEU A 69 -7.49 5.74 -15.60
CA LEU A 69 -6.36 4.81 -15.51
C LEU A 69 -5.82 4.74 -14.08
N LEU A 70 -5.87 5.84 -13.32
CA LEU A 70 -5.43 5.86 -11.92
C LEU A 70 -6.37 5.09 -10.99
N ASP A 71 -7.63 4.87 -11.35
CA ASP A 71 -8.54 4.04 -10.53
C ASP A 71 -8.12 2.57 -10.57
N THR A 72 -7.48 2.15 -11.66
CA THR A 72 -6.91 0.80 -11.80
C THR A 72 -5.69 0.56 -10.90
N TYR A 73 -5.15 1.58 -10.22
CA TYR A 73 -4.08 1.39 -9.25
C TYR A 73 -4.57 0.65 -8.00
N HIS A 74 -5.77 0.95 -7.52
CA HIS A 74 -6.35 0.32 -6.33
C HIS A 74 -6.50 -1.21 -6.49
N THR A 75 -6.85 -1.66 -7.70
CA THR A 75 -7.07 -3.08 -8.03
C THR A 75 -5.82 -3.77 -8.59
N ALA A 76 -4.68 -3.07 -8.64
CA ALA A 76 -3.46 -3.63 -9.20
C ALA A 76 -2.91 -4.78 -8.32
N PRO A 77 -2.14 -5.73 -8.90
CA PRO A 77 -1.67 -6.92 -8.19
C PRO A 77 -0.75 -6.65 -6.99
N SER A 78 -0.22 -5.42 -6.82
CA SER A 78 0.54 -5.03 -5.62
C SER A 78 -0.33 -4.95 -4.36
N THR A 79 -1.63 -5.21 -4.50
CA THR A 79 -2.57 -5.46 -3.42
C THR A 79 -2.62 -6.99 -3.17
N PRO A 80 -1.83 -7.56 -2.22
CA PRO A 80 -1.77 -9.02 -2.04
C PRO A 80 -3.12 -9.65 -1.66
N THR A 81 -3.73 -10.46 -2.52
CA THR A 81 -5.05 -11.05 -2.23
C THR A 81 -5.15 -11.88 -0.93
N TRP A 82 -4.01 -12.30 -0.37
CA TRP A 82 -3.90 -12.98 0.93
C TRP A 82 -3.95 -12.07 2.17
N TRP A 83 -4.00 -10.74 2.03
CA TRP A 83 -4.20 -9.81 3.18
C TRP A 83 -5.67 -9.50 3.48
N ARG A 84 -6.61 -9.91 2.63
CA ARG A 84 -8.05 -9.70 2.90
C ARG A 84 -8.42 -10.50 4.15
N PRO A 85 -9.00 -9.87 5.20
CA PRO A 85 -9.50 -10.62 6.34
C PRO A 85 -10.51 -11.66 5.83
N ALA A 86 -10.38 -12.90 6.31
CA ALA A 86 -11.38 -13.93 6.04
C ALA A 86 -12.75 -13.36 6.40
N ALA A 87 -13.71 -13.45 5.47
CA ALA A 87 -15.09 -13.03 5.73
C ALA A 87 -15.57 -13.69 7.04
N PRO A 88 -16.32 -12.96 7.90
CA PRO A 88 -16.79 -13.52 9.16
C PRO A 88 -17.57 -14.80 8.85
N ARG A 89 -17.07 -15.93 9.34
CA ARG A 89 -17.83 -17.19 9.33
C ARG A 89 -19.02 -16.98 10.25
N SER A 90 -20.23 -17.01 9.69
CA SER A 90 -21.46 -17.09 10.46
C SER A 90 -21.35 -18.29 11.42
N ARG A 91 -21.69 -18.06 12.68
CA ARG A 91 -21.83 -19.11 13.70
C ARG A 91 -22.92 -20.10 13.32
#